data_AF-A0A1G8XZ05-F1
#
_entry.id   AF-A0A1G8XZ05-F1
#
_cell.length_a   1.000
_cell.length_b   1.000
_cell.length_c   1.000
_cell.angle_alpha   90.00
_cell.angle_beta   90.00
_cell.angle_gamma   90.00
#
_symmetry.space_group_name_H-M   'P 1'
#
loop_
_entity.id
_entity.type
_entity.pdbx_description
1 polymer ?
#
loop_
_entity_poly.entity_id
_entity_poly.type
_entity_poly.pdbx_seq_one_letter_code
_entity_poly.pdbx_strand_id
1 'polypeptide(L)'
;MIIYGVAFLALCTLAGLLIGELLGKLLGVPANVGGVGIAMLLLIFIGSYLHKRGLMNAKSNQGVEFWSAVYIPIVVAMAAQQNVLGALSGGPMAILAGVAAVVLSFVMLPVLDRFGQKKSVAATSDKPLTSAQR
;
A
#
# COMPACT_ATOMS: atom_id res chain seq x y z
N MET A 1 14.31 0.31 -18.79
CA MET A 1 13.10 0.01 -19.59
C MET A 1 11.98 -0.31 -18.62
N ILE A 2 10.76 0.13 -18.89
CA ILE A 2 9.58 -0.01 -18.03
C ILE A 2 9.39 -1.46 -17.53
N ILE A 3 9.69 -2.43 -18.40
CA ILE A 3 9.61 -3.88 -18.12
C ILE A 3 10.44 -4.29 -16.89
N TYR A 4 11.61 -3.68 -16.66
CA TYR A 4 12.44 -4.03 -15.49
C TYR A 4 11.79 -3.60 -14.16
N GLY A 5 11.14 -2.43 -14.14
CA GLY A 5 10.42 -1.95 -12.95
C GLY A 5 9.18 -2.81 -12.67
N VAL A 6 8.45 -3.18 -13.72
CA VAL A 6 7.28 -4.07 -13.61
C VAL A 6 7.69 -5.49 -13.17
N ALA A 7 8.77 -6.05 -13.73
CA ALA A 7 9.28 -7.35 -13.34
C ALA A 7 9.75 -7.37 -11.88
N PHE A 8 10.40 -6.30 -11.43
CA PHE A 8 10.84 -6.15 -10.05
C PHE A 8 9.65 -6.05 -9.08
N LEU A 9 8.63 -5.26 -9.43
CA LEU A 9 7.37 -5.17 -8.66
C LEU A 9 6.69 -6.55 -8.57
N ALA A 10 6.55 -7.24 -9.71
CA ALA A 10 5.94 -8.57 -9.78
C ALA A 10 6.69 -9.60 -8.91
N LEU A 11 8.03 -9.61 -8.95
CA LEU A 11 8.86 -10.48 -8.14
C LEU A 11 8.64 -10.23 -6.65
N CYS A 12 8.66 -8.97 -6.23
CA CYS A 12 8.45 -8.62 -4.83
C CYS A 12 7.05 -8.98 -4.35
N THR A 13 6.02 -8.74 -5.18
CA THR A 13 4.64 -9.15 -4.86
C THR A 13 4.49 -10.66 -4.76
N LEU A 14 5.09 -11.43 -5.68
CA LEU A 14 5.02 -12.88 -5.66
C LEU A 14 5.71 -13.44 -4.41
N ALA A 15 6.92 -12.96 -4.10
CA ALA A 15 7.64 -13.35 -2.89
C ALA A 15 6.86 -13.00 -1.61
N GLY A 16 6.31 -11.78 -1.52
CA GLY A 16 5.52 -11.36 -0.36
C GLY A 16 4.24 -12.17 -0.18
N LEU A 17 3.53 -12.48 -1.26
CA LEU A 17 2.34 -13.33 -1.21
C LEU A 17 2.67 -14.75 -0.75
N LEU A 18 3.75 -15.36 -1.27
CA LEU A 18 4.20 -16.68 -0.82
C LEU A 18 4.52 -16.70 0.68
N ILE A 19 5.23 -15.68 1.17
CA ILE A 19 5.55 -15.56 2.60
C ILE A 19 4.27 -15.37 3.43
N GLY A 20 3.34 -14.51 2.99
CA GLY A 20 2.08 -14.26 3.68
C GLY A 20 1.18 -15.50 3.76
N GLU A 21 1.20 -16.34 2.72
CA GLU A 21 0.46 -17.60 2.72
C GLU A 21 1.11 -18.65 3.64
N LEU A 22 2.45 -18.71 3.66
CA LEU A 22 3.18 -19.56 4.59
C LEU A 22 2.93 -19.14 6.05
N LEU A 23 2.90 -17.84 6.33
CA LEU A 23 2.52 -17.29 7.63
C LEU A 23 1.08 -17.67 8.00
N GLY A 24 0.14 -17.58 7.06
CA GLY A 24 -1.24 -18.01 7.27
C GLY A 24 -1.34 -19.47 7.68
N LYS A 25 -0.64 -20.36 6.97
CA LYS A 25 -0.56 -21.79 7.30
C LYS A 25 0.06 -22.03 8.69
N LEU A 26 1.12 -21.30 9.03
CA LEU A 26 1.79 -21.42 10.33
C LEU A 26 0.92 -20.94 11.49
N LEU A 27 0.12 -19.89 11.27
CA LEU A 27 -0.84 -19.34 12.23
C LEU A 27 -2.17 -20.11 12.27
N GLY A 28 -2.37 -21.10 11.40
CA GLY A 28 -3.61 -21.87 11.31
C GLY A 28 -4.79 -21.07 10.72
N VAL A 29 -4.53 -19.98 10.01
CA VAL A 29 -5.55 -19.14 9.39
C VAL A 29 -5.68 -19.52 7.91
N PRO A 30 -6.88 -19.82 7.39
CA PRO A 30 -7.10 -20.20 5.98
C PRO A 30 -7.08 -18.97 5.04
N ALA A 31 -6.11 -18.07 5.21
CA ALA A 31 -5.99 -16.84 4.43
C ALA A 31 -4.53 -16.36 4.37
N ASN A 32 -4.23 -15.53 3.37
CA ASN A 32 -2.94 -14.85 3.27
C ASN A 32 -2.83 -13.79 4.36
N VAL A 33 -1.81 -13.88 5.22
CA VAL A 33 -1.59 -12.95 6.32
C VAL A 33 -0.60 -11.88 5.88
N GLY A 34 -1.13 -10.79 5.30
CA GLY A 34 -0.37 -9.57 5.07
C GLY A 34 0.69 -9.63 3.98
N GLY A 35 0.63 -10.59 3.04
CA GLY A 35 1.64 -10.77 1.99
C GLY A 35 1.89 -9.54 1.11
N VAL A 36 0.87 -8.69 0.91
CA VAL A 36 1.03 -7.40 0.22
C VAL A 36 1.91 -6.42 1.02
N GLY A 37 1.76 -6.35 2.34
CA GLY A 37 2.61 -5.52 3.19
C GLY A 37 4.05 -6.02 3.23
N ILE A 38 4.24 -7.34 3.27
CA ILE A 38 5.56 -7.97 3.17
C ILE A 38 6.21 -7.62 1.83
N ALA A 39 5.45 -7.69 0.73
CA ALA A 39 5.92 -7.27 -0.59
C ALA A 39 6.34 -5.79 -0.63
N MET A 40 5.58 -4.90 0.01
CA MET A 40 5.93 -3.47 0.09
C MET A 40 7.25 -3.25 0.84
N LEU A 41 7.44 -3.91 1.98
CA LEU A 41 8.71 -3.82 2.71
C LEU A 41 9.88 -4.34 1.85
N LEU A 42 9.69 -5.48 1.20
CA LEU A 42 10.69 -6.11 0.34
C LEU A 42 11.05 -5.21 -0.86
N LEU A 43 10.05 -4.56 -1.47
CA LEU A 43 10.24 -3.52 -2.48
C LEU A 43 11.08 -2.35 -1.98
N ILE A 44 10.77 -1.82 -0.79
CA ILE A 44 11.49 -0.68 -0.22
C ILE A 44 12.94 -1.06 0.10
N PHE A 45 13.18 -2.21 0.75
CA PHE A 45 14.52 -2.64 1.13
C PHE A 45 15.39 -2.96 -0.09
N ILE A 46 14.91 -3.82 -0.99
CA ILE A 46 15.68 -4.24 -2.16
C ILE A 46 15.81 -3.09 -3.15
N GLY A 47 14.75 -2.29 -3.34
CA GLY A 47 14.77 -1.10 -4.18
C GLY A 47 15.81 -0.08 -3.68
N SER A 48 15.81 0.21 -2.37
CA SER A 48 16.80 1.13 -1.77
C SER A 48 18.23 0.61 -1.90
N TYR A 49 18.45 -0.69 -1.74
CA TYR A 49 19.76 -1.32 -1.89
C TYR A 49 20.27 -1.28 -3.34
N LEU A 50 19.40 -1.59 -4.30
CA LEU A 50 19.72 -1.60 -5.72
C LEU A 50 19.94 -0.18 -6.27
N HIS A 51 19.22 0.80 -5.72
CA HIS A 51 19.44 2.22 -5.97
C HIS A 51 20.81 2.69 -5.47
N LYS A 52 21.21 2.33 -4.24
CA LYS A 52 22.54 2.66 -3.69
C LYS A 52 23.70 2.08 -4.51
N ARG A 53 23.52 0.95 -5.18
CA ARG A 53 24.51 0.31 -6.06
C ARG A 53 24.53 0.87 -7.49
N GLY A 54 23.71 1.87 -7.81
CA GLY A 54 23.64 2.46 -9.16
C GLY A 54 23.02 1.56 -10.23
N LEU A 55 22.46 0.41 -9.81
CA LEU A 55 21.85 -0.58 -10.71
C LEU A 55 20.40 -0.22 -11.06
N MET A 56 19.75 0.66 -10.30
CA MET A 56 18.46 1.26 -10.67
C MET A 56 18.66 2.53 -11.47
N ASN A 57 18.69 2.40 -12.79
CA ASN A 57 18.62 3.52 -13.72
C ASN A 57 17.24 4.21 -13.62
N ALA A 58 17.16 5.53 -13.81
CA ALA A 58 15.93 6.34 -13.76
C ALA A 58 14.74 5.74 -14.55
N LYS A 59 15.02 4.95 -15.60
CA LYS A 59 14.00 4.19 -16.37
C LYS A 59 13.31 3.04 -15.63
N SER A 60 13.76 2.66 -14.43
CA SER A 60 13.13 1.60 -13.62
C SER A 60 11.98 2.18 -12.77
N ASN A 61 12.07 3.46 -12.36
CA ASN A 61 10.98 4.16 -11.67
C ASN A 61 9.73 4.29 -12.55
N GLN A 62 9.89 4.42 -13.87
CA GLN A 62 8.76 4.46 -14.81
C GLN A 62 7.90 3.18 -14.78
N GLY A 63 8.47 2.02 -14.40
CA GLY A 63 7.69 0.79 -14.25
C GLY A 63 6.76 0.81 -13.05
N VAL A 64 7.17 1.45 -11.95
CA VAL A 64 6.33 1.64 -10.76
C VAL A 64 5.26 2.71 -11.04
N GLU A 65 5.66 3.80 -11.69
CA GLU A 65 4.76 4.89 -12.10
C GLU A 65 3.67 4.40 -13.07
N PHE A 66 4.00 3.48 -13.99
CA PHE A 66 3.03 2.80 -14.84
C PHE A 66 1.96 2.06 -14.02
N TRP A 67 2.33 1.35 -12.95
CA TRP A 67 1.35 0.69 -12.07
C TRP A 67 0.51 1.68 -11.27
N SER A 68 1.10 2.80 -10.83
CA SER A 68 0.35 3.88 -10.17
C SER A 68 -0.71 4.48 -11.11
N ALA A 69 -0.41 4.63 -12.40
CA ALA A 69 -1.39 5.07 -13.40
C ALA A 69 -2.55 4.08 -13.60
N VAL A 70 -2.31 2.78 -13.36
CA VAL A 70 -3.32 1.70 -13.48
C VAL A 70 -4.04 1.44 -12.14
N TYR A 71 -3.72 2.16 -11.07
CA TYR A 71 -4.27 1.92 -9.74
C TYR A 71 -5.81 2.04 -9.68
N ILE A 72 -6.39 3.05 -10.35
CA ILE A 72 -7.85 3.29 -10.32
C ILE A 72 -8.63 2.06 -10.81
N PRO A 73 -8.39 1.52 -12.03
CA PRO A 73 -9.03 0.28 -12.47
C PRO A 73 -8.85 -0.92 -11.54
N ILE A 74 -7.68 -1.08 -10.92
CA ILE A 74 -7.39 -2.21 -10.03
C ILE A 74 -8.24 -2.13 -8.76
N VAL A 75 -8.33 -0.94 -8.15
CA VAL A 75 -9.16 -0.72 -6.97
C VAL A 75 -10.64 -0.91 -7.30
N VAL A 76 -11.08 -0.43 -8.46
CA VAL A 76 -12.46 -0.64 -8.91
C VAL A 76 -12.75 -2.14 -9.08
N ALA A 77 -11.84 -2.90 -9.68
CA ALA A 77 -11.97 -4.35 -9.81
C ALA A 77 -12.03 -5.05 -8.43
N MET A 78 -11.20 -4.62 -7.47
CA MET A 78 -11.24 -5.14 -6.10
C MET A 78 -12.55 -4.81 -5.38
N ALA A 79 -13.07 -3.60 -5.55
CA ALA A 79 -14.34 -3.18 -4.98
C ALA A 79 -15.52 -3.95 -5.58
N ALA A 80 -15.49 -4.24 -6.89
CA ALA A 80 -16.53 -4.99 -7.58
C ALA A 80 -16.66 -6.46 -7.10
N GLN A 81 -15.60 -7.03 -6.52
CA GLN A 81 -15.63 -8.39 -5.94
C GLN A 81 -16.26 -8.43 -4.54
N GLN A 82 -16.59 -7.28 -3.94
CA GLN A 82 -17.19 -7.25 -2.61
C GLN A 82 -18.68 -7.62 -2.65
N ASN A 83 -19.12 -8.48 -1.73
CA ASN A 83 -20.51 -8.93 -1.66
C ASN A 83 -21.41 -7.92 -0.92
N VAL A 84 -21.96 -6.96 -1.67
CA VAL A 84 -22.84 -5.90 -1.13
C VAL A 84 -24.16 -6.47 -0.60
N LEU A 85 -24.73 -7.47 -1.27
CA LEU A 85 -25.98 -8.11 -0.83
C LEU A 85 -25.80 -8.81 0.52
N GLY A 86 -24.68 -9.51 0.71
CA GLY A 86 -24.30 -10.09 2.00
C GLY A 86 -24.21 -9.03 3.09
N ALA A 87 -23.57 -7.89 2.80
CA ALA A 87 -23.45 -6.78 3.75
C ALA A 87 -24.82 -6.18 4.15
N LEU A 88 -25.73 -5.99 3.20
CA LEU A 88 -27.07 -5.43 3.46
C LEU A 88 -27.98 -6.44 4.19
N SER A 89 -27.88 -7.72 3.85
CA SER A 89 -28.64 -8.80 4.49
C SER A 89 -28.26 -9.01 5.97
N GLY A 90 -27.07 -8.56 6.38
CA GLY A 90 -26.64 -8.52 7.79
C GLY A 90 -27.43 -7.55 8.68
N GLY A 91 -28.36 -6.78 8.11
CA GLY A 91 -29.24 -5.87 8.84
C GLY A 91 -28.55 -4.59 9.33
N PRO A 92 -29.26 -3.75 10.12
CA PRO A 92 -28.74 -2.46 10.59
C PRO A 92 -27.45 -2.57 11.40
N MET A 93 -27.25 -3.69 12.10
CA MET A 93 -26.07 -3.94 12.92
C MET A 93 -24.78 -4.04 12.10
N ALA A 94 -24.84 -4.61 10.89
CA ALA A 94 -23.66 -4.70 10.03
C ALA A 94 -23.17 -3.30 9.58
N ILE A 95 -24.11 -2.42 9.25
CA ILE A 95 -23.81 -1.04 8.85
C ILE A 95 -23.23 -0.26 10.04
N LEU A 96 -23.87 -0.36 11.21
CA LEU A 96 -23.39 0.31 12.43
C LEU A 96 -21.99 -0.18 12.82
N ALA A 97 -21.74 -1.48 12.78
CA ALA A 97 -20.42 -2.04 13.10
C ALA A 97 -19.34 -1.55 12.12
N GLY A 98 -19.63 -1.53 10.81
CA GLY A 98 -18.71 -1.01 9.80
C GLY A 98 -18.39 0.47 10.01
N VAL A 99 -19.42 1.30 10.19
CA VAL A 99 -19.24 2.75 10.43
C VAL A 99 -18.49 3.01 11.73
N ALA A 100 -18.86 2.31 12.81
CA ALA A 100 -18.19 2.45 14.10
C ALA A 100 -16.71 2.05 14.02
N ALA A 101 -16.38 0.95 13.34
CA ALA A 101 -14.98 0.54 13.13
C ALA A 101 -14.18 1.57 12.34
N VAL A 102 -14.78 2.17 11.30
CA VAL A 102 -14.14 3.24 10.51
C VAL A 102 -13.91 4.48 11.37
N VAL A 103 -14.95 4.97 12.05
CA VAL A 103 -14.85 6.15 12.93
C VAL A 103 -13.81 5.94 14.02
N LEU A 104 -13.82 4.78 14.68
CA LEU A 104 -12.84 4.45 15.71
C LEU A 104 -11.41 4.43 15.16
N SER A 105 -11.21 3.88 13.96
CA SER A 105 -9.90 3.86 13.29
C SER A 105 -9.41 5.29 13.01
N PHE A 106 -10.29 6.19 12.53
CA PHE A 106 -9.96 7.59 12.30
C PHE A 106 -9.64 8.35 13.59
N VAL A 107 -10.36 8.07 14.69
CA VAL A 107 -10.08 8.65 16.02
C VAL A 107 -8.75 8.14 16.58
N MET A 108 -8.37 6.90 16.26
CA MET A 108 -7.09 6.30 16.68
C MET A 108 -5.88 6.99 16.01
N LEU A 109 -6.02 7.50 14.79
CA LEU A 109 -4.93 8.17 14.06
C LEU A 109 -4.30 9.36 14.81
N PRO A 110 -5.04 10.39 15.27
CA PRO A 110 -4.46 11.50 16.03
C PRO A 110 -3.93 11.06 17.41
N VAL A 111 -4.52 10.02 18.01
CA VAL A 111 -4.01 9.43 19.25
C VAL A 111 -2.62 8.83 19.03
N LEU A 112 -2.45 8.07 17.94
CA LEU A 112 -1.18 7.46 17.56
C LEU A 112 -0.15 8.53 17.15
N ASP A 113 -0.57 9.57 16.42
CA ASP A 113 0.27 10.71 16.07
C ASP A 113 0.81 11.40 17.33
N ARG A 114 -0.02 11.62 18.34
CA ARG A 114 0.38 12.22 19.62
C ARG A 114 1.46 11.40 20.36
N PHE A 115 1.44 10.08 20.25
CA PHE A 115 2.50 9.22 20.79
C PHE A 115 3.77 9.23 19.93
N GLY A 116 3.65 9.48 18.62
CA GLY A 116 4.75 9.61 17.66
C GLY A 116 5.48 10.95 17.71
N GLN A 117 4.92 11.98 18.35
CA GLN A 117 5.48 13.33 18.49
C GLN A 117 6.67 13.42 19.47
N LYS A 118 7.62 12.48 19.41
CA LYS A 118 9.02 12.75 19.78
C LYS A 118 9.81 13.10 18.51
N LYS A 119 9.72 14.38 18.15
CA LYS A 119 10.70 15.16 17.37
C LYS A 119 11.08 14.59 15.99
N SER A 120 10.25 14.84 14.98
CA SER A 120 10.74 15.06 13.62
C SER A 120 9.74 15.88 12.80
N VAL A 121 9.76 17.19 12.95
CA VAL A 121 9.26 18.12 11.94
C VAL A 121 10.32 19.21 11.75
N ALA A 122 11.26 18.93 10.86
CA ALA A 122 12.05 19.94 10.17
C ALA A 122 12.57 19.36 8.86
N ALA A 123 11.66 19.16 7.88
CA ALA A 123 11.98 19.22 6.46
C ALA A 123 10.72 18.96 5.61
N THR A 124 9.78 19.90 5.61
CA THR A 124 8.99 20.17 4.41
C THR A 124 8.74 21.67 4.38
N SER A 125 9.80 22.43 4.07
CA SER A 125 9.60 23.79 3.58
C SER A 125 9.06 23.67 2.16
N ASP A 126 7.81 24.07 2.02
CA ASP A 126 7.14 24.41 0.79
C ASP A 126 8.07 25.12 -0.18
N LYS A 127 8.08 24.65 -1.44
CA LYS A 127 8.32 25.55 -2.55
C LYS A 127 7.27 25.27 -3.62
N PRO A 128 6.30 26.18 -3.85
CA PRO A 128 5.36 26.05 -4.94
C PRO A 128 6.10 26.22 -6.26
N LEU A 129 5.92 25.27 -7.18
CA LEU A 129 6.46 25.32 -8.53
C LEU A 129 5.69 26.35 -9.37
N THR A 130 6.19 27.58 -9.34
CA THR A 130 6.29 28.55 -10.45
C THR A 130 5.02 28.84 -11.28
N SER A 131 4.41 30.00 -11.05
CA SER A 131 3.66 30.71 -12.09
C SER A 131 4.64 31.43 -13.02
N ALA A 132 4.73 30.94 -14.27
CA ALA A 132 5.07 31.64 -15.51
C ALA A 132 5.77 33.01 -15.41
N GLN A 133 7.07 33.05 -15.73
CA GLN A 133 7.66 34.24 -16.35
C GLN A 133 7.27 34.27 -17.84
N ARG A 134 6.58 35.35 -18.23
CA ARG A 134 6.63 35.88 -19.60
C ARG A 134 7.87 36.74 -19.77
#